data_AF-A0AAD4TSC6-F1
#
_entry.id   AF-A0AAD4TSC6-F1
#
_cell.length_a   1.000
_cell.length_b   1.000
_cell.length_c   1.000
_cell.angle_alpha   90.00
_cell.angle_beta   90.00
_cell.angle_gamma   90.00
#
_symmetry.space_group_name_H-M   'P 1'
#
loop_
_entity.id
_entity.type
_entity.pdbx_description
1 polymer ?
#
loop_
_entity_poly.entity_id
_entity_poly.type
_entity_poly.pdbx_seq_one_letter_code
_entity_poly.pdbx_strand_id
1 'polypeptide(L)'
;MPSQDATLSQEGNTEKEMNVGSQTVMSQESLTFQDVAVDFTREEWDQLYPAQKNLYRDVMLENYRNLVALGHQLYKPEVITQLEQEEQWMMGRVSPPDTHPGDQSHIMSVVRSSVHAKWIVGKVIGTAMQKTAKVRVTRLVLDPYLLKYFNKRKTYFAHDALQQCTIGDIVLLKALPVPRTKHVKHELAEIVFKVGQVVDPVTGKRCAGTTYLESPVDLETTPLAKNLEELSLSTTQ
;
A
#
# COMPACT_ATOMS: atom_id res chain seq x y z
N MET A 1 -0.64 -51.72 83.34
CA MET A 1 -0.76 -52.58 82.13
C MET A 1 -2.18 -53.14 82.12
N PRO A 2 -2.90 -53.24 80.99
CA PRO A 2 -2.59 -52.95 79.57
C PRO A 2 -3.39 -51.73 79.04
N SER A 3 -2.97 -50.97 78.03
CA SER A 3 -2.76 -51.25 76.59
C SER A 3 -4.06 -51.55 75.82
N GLN A 4 -4.48 -50.63 74.93
CA GLN A 4 -4.68 -50.86 73.49
C GLN A 4 -5.17 -49.60 72.73
N ASP A 5 -4.74 -49.53 71.46
CA ASP A 5 -4.85 -48.49 70.42
C ASP A 5 -6.26 -48.01 70.05
N ALA A 6 -6.35 -46.78 69.49
CA ALA A 6 -6.91 -46.51 68.14
C ALA A 6 -7.11 -45.00 67.82
N THR A 7 -6.40 -44.53 66.79
CA THR A 7 -6.90 -43.71 65.65
C THR A 7 -7.34 -42.24 65.82
N LEU A 8 -6.46 -41.33 65.34
CA LEU A 8 -6.67 -40.26 64.33
C LEU A 8 -7.97 -39.40 64.34
N SER A 9 -7.87 -38.10 64.65
CA SER A 9 -7.95 -36.99 63.67
C SER A 9 -8.21 -35.62 64.31
N GLN A 10 -7.38 -34.65 63.88
CA GLN A 10 -7.60 -33.21 63.65
C GLN A 10 -8.11 -32.30 64.78
N GLU A 11 -7.26 -31.34 65.17
CA GLU A 11 -7.51 -29.91 64.93
C GLU A 11 -6.20 -29.13 65.19
N GLY A 12 -5.54 -28.72 64.11
CA GLY A 12 -4.34 -27.88 64.14
C GLY A 12 -4.62 -26.60 63.37
N ASN A 13 -5.11 -25.59 64.09
CA ASN A 13 -5.28 -24.24 63.60
C ASN A 13 -3.90 -23.55 63.61
N THR A 14 -3.39 -23.16 62.45
CA THR A 14 -2.27 -22.22 62.36
C THR A 14 -2.50 -21.27 61.20
N GLU A 15 -2.62 -20.01 61.58
CA GLU A 15 -2.70 -18.81 60.76
C GLU A 15 -1.54 -18.75 59.76
N LYS A 16 -1.85 -18.49 58.48
CA LYS A 16 -0.94 -17.80 57.56
C LYS A 16 -1.74 -16.89 56.63
N GLU A 17 -1.64 -15.60 56.91
CA GLU A 17 -1.83 -14.55 55.93
C GLU A 17 -1.03 -14.85 54.66
N MET A 18 -1.70 -14.78 53.52
CA MET A 18 -1.05 -14.47 52.23
C MET A 18 -2.05 -13.73 51.34
N ASN A 19 -1.95 -12.40 51.42
CA ASN A 19 -2.38 -11.48 50.39
C ASN A 19 -1.46 -11.64 49.17
N VAL A 20 -1.98 -12.18 48.07
CA VAL A 20 -1.47 -11.88 46.72
C VAL A 20 -2.69 -11.70 45.84
N GLY A 21 -2.87 -10.47 45.36
CA GLY A 21 -3.95 -10.07 44.49
C GLY A 21 -4.13 -11.05 43.34
N SER A 22 -5.38 -11.42 43.11
CA SER A 22 -5.81 -12.01 41.85
C SER A 22 -5.59 -10.99 40.75
N GLN A 23 -4.35 -10.89 40.31
CA GLN A 23 -4.02 -10.40 38.98
C GLN A 23 -4.70 -11.41 38.06
N THR A 24 -5.89 -11.05 37.60
CA THR A 24 -6.54 -11.69 36.46
C THR A 24 -5.47 -11.79 35.38
N VAL A 25 -4.93 -12.98 35.22
CA VAL A 25 -4.13 -13.33 34.06
C VAL A 25 -5.08 -13.09 32.91
N MET A 26 -4.89 -11.97 32.22
CA MET A 26 -5.43 -11.77 30.88
C MET A 26 -4.78 -12.86 30.04
N SER A 27 -5.42 -14.04 29.99
CA SER A 27 -5.13 -15.03 28.97
C SER A 27 -5.32 -14.30 27.66
N GLN A 28 -4.23 -13.85 27.03
CA GLN A 28 -4.30 -13.47 25.63
C GLN A 28 -4.71 -14.74 24.91
N GLU A 29 -5.99 -14.82 24.52
CA GLU A 29 -6.44 -15.85 23.58
C GLU A 29 -5.52 -15.75 22.38
N SER A 30 -4.72 -16.80 22.16
CA SER A 30 -3.77 -16.83 21.06
C SER A 30 -4.57 -16.91 19.77
N LEU A 31 -4.54 -15.84 18.97
CA LEU A 31 -5.14 -15.83 17.65
C LEU A 31 -4.51 -16.93 16.80
N THR A 32 -5.33 -17.79 16.22
CA THR A 32 -4.88 -18.87 15.36
C THR A 32 -5.15 -18.54 13.89
N PHE A 33 -4.51 -19.29 13.00
CA PHE A 33 -4.79 -19.16 11.56
C PHE A 33 -6.27 -19.41 11.23
N GLN A 34 -6.94 -20.29 11.96
CA GLN A 34 -8.35 -20.59 11.74
C GLN A 34 -9.27 -19.39 12.00
N ASP A 35 -8.87 -18.49 12.91
CA ASP A 35 -9.67 -17.31 13.28
C ASP A 35 -9.66 -16.24 12.18
N VAL A 36 -8.70 -16.30 11.25
CA VAL A 36 -8.52 -15.36 10.15
C VAL A 36 -8.61 -16.02 8.77
N ALA A 37 -8.76 -17.33 8.73
CA ALA A 37 -8.93 -18.10 7.51
C ALA A 37 -10.37 -17.99 7.02
N VAL A 38 -10.53 -17.91 5.71
CA VAL A 38 -11.79 -18.18 5.05
C VAL A 38 -11.67 -19.61 4.55
N ASP A 39 -12.68 -20.43 4.78
CA ASP A 39 -12.69 -21.79 4.26
C ASP A 39 -13.77 -21.92 3.20
N PHE A 40 -13.46 -22.65 2.14
CA PHE A 40 -14.41 -23.05 1.10
C PHE A 40 -14.58 -24.55 1.13
N THR A 41 -15.81 -25.01 0.95
CA THR A 41 -16.07 -26.40 0.60
C THR A 41 -15.53 -26.69 -0.81
N ARG A 42 -15.39 -27.98 -1.15
CA ARG A 42 -14.87 -28.38 -2.47
C ARG A 42 -15.80 -27.90 -3.60
N GLU A 43 -17.10 -27.98 -3.37
CA GLU A 43 -18.14 -27.57 -4.30
C GLU A 43 -18.17 -26.06 -4.52
N GLU A 44 -17.95 -25.27 -3.47
CA GLU A 44 -17.80 -23.81 -3.56
C GLU A 44 -16.50 -23.43 -4.26
N TRP A 45 -15.40 -24.12 -3.93
CA TRP A 45 -14.10 -23.89 -4.54
C TRP A 45 -14.12 -24.13 -6.05
N ASP A 46 -14.80 -25.18 -6.51
CA ASP A 46 -14.89 -25.48 -7.94
C ASP A 46 -15.71 -24.44 -8.72
N GLN A 47 -16.62 -23.72 -8.06
CA GLN A 47 -17.41 -22.65 -8.64
C GLN A 47 -16.70 -21.28 -8.69
N LEU A 48 -15.58 -21.11 -7.97
CA LEU A 48 -14.84 -19.85 -7.96
C LEU A 48 -14.17 -19.58 -9.31
N TYR A 49 -14.24 -18.33 -9.76
CA TYR A 49 -13.49 -17.89 -10.93
C TYR A 49 -11.97 -17.90 -10.64
N PRO A 50 -11.11 -18.06 -11.66
CA PRO A 50 -9.65 -18.06 -11.49
C PRO A 50 -9.12 -16.83 -10.72
N ALA A 51 -9.71 -15.65 -10.94
CA ALA A 51 -9.34 -14.43 -10.23
C ALA A 51 -9.67 -14.49 -8.72
N GLN A 52 -10.76 -15.17 -8.33
CA GLN A 52 -11.17 -15.34 -6.94
C GLN A 52 -10.26 -16.36 -6.23
N LYS A 53 -9.88 -17.46 -6.89
CA LYS A 53 -8.90 -18.42 -6.37
C LYS A 53 -7.54 -17.76 -6.13
N ASN A 54 -7.12 -16.90 -7.06
CA ASN A 54 -5.90 -16.09 -6.90
C ASN A 54 -6.00 -15.10 -5.73
N LEU A 55 -7.14 -14.42 -5.59
CA LEU A 55 -7.36 -13.50 -4.47
C LEU A 55 -7.35 -14.22 -3.12
N TYR A 56 -8.06 -15.34 -3.02
CA TYR A 56 -8.09 -16.19 -1.83
C TYR A 56 -6.67 -16.55 -1.37
N ARG A 57 -5.87 -17.05 -2.31
CA ARG A 57 -4.47 -17.39 -2.10
C ARG A 57 -3.65 -16.20 -1.60
N ASP A 58 -3.72 -15.05 -2.29
CA ASP A 58 -3.00 -13.83 -1.90
C ASP A 58 -3.37 -13.41 -0.46
N VAL A 59 -4.67 -13.46 -0.13
CA VAL A 59 -5.20 -13.11 1.21
C VAL A 59 -4.75 -14.10 2.28
N MET A 60 -4.88 -15.41 2.04
CA MET A 60 -4.51 -16.43 3.04
C MET A 60 -3.02 -16.45 3.34
N LEU A 61 -2.17 -16.25 2.32
CA LEU A 61 -0.72 -16.14 2.51
C LEU A 61 -0.34 -14.89 3.30
N GLU A 62 -0.99 -13.75 3.01
CA GLU A 62 -0.74 -12.51 3.75
C GLU A 62 -1.24 -12.59 5.20
N ASN A 63 -2.41 -13.20 5.44
CA ASN A 63 -2.94 -13.46 6.78
C ASN A 63 -1.98 -14.31 7.61
N TYR A 64 -1.41 -15.38 7.02
CA TYR A 64 -0.40 -16.20 7.68
C TYR A 64 0.88 -15.41 8.01
N ARG A 65 1.39 -14.62 7.06
CA ARG A 65 2.57 -13.77 7.28
C ARG A 65 2.35 -12.76 8.41
N ASN A 66 1.15 -12.19 8.49
CA ASN A 66 0.77 -11.27 9.55
C ASN A 66 0.69 -11.96 10.92
N LEU A 67 0.11 -13.16 11.00
CA LEU A 67 0.08 -13.93 12.25
C LEU A 67 1.47 -14.30 12.75
N VAL A 68 2.37 -14.71 11.84
CA VAL A 68 3.78 -14.96 12.18
C VAL A 68 4.45 -13.69 12.68
N ALA A 69 4.21 -12.54 12.03
CA ALA A 69 4.79 -11.26 12.43
C ALA A 69 4.30 -10.78 13.81
N LEU A 70 3.08 -11.15 14.19
CA LEU A 70 2.50 -10.86 15.51
C LEU A 70 2.89 -11.89 16.59
N GLY A 71 3.65 -12.93 16.23
CA GLY A 71 4.09 -13.97 17.16
C GLY A 71 2.99 -14.94 17.58
N HIS A 72 1.91 -15.04 16.80
CA HIS A 72 0.72 -15.83 17.14
C HIS A 72 0.72 -17.26 16.55
N GLN A 73 1.74 -17.63 15.77
CA GLN A 73 1.75 -18.92 15.06
C GLN A 73 2.80 -19.91 15.60
N LEU A 74 2.34 -21.07 16.09
CA LEU A 74 3.20 -22.17 16.59
C LEU A 74 3.55 -23.22 15.52
N TYR A 75 2.67 -23.44 14.54
CA TYR A 75 2.84 -24.44 13.47
C TYR A 75 2.31 -23.91 12.13
N LYS A 76 2.85 -24.39 11.01
CA LYS A 76 2.40 -23.99 9.69
C LYS A 76 1.20 -24.85 9.23
N PRO A 77 0.04 -24.26 8.90
CA PRO A 77 -1.10 -25.01 8.40
C PRO A 77 -0.80 -25.68 7.05
N GLU A 78 -1.40 -26.84 6.80
CA GLU A 78 -1.20 -27.59 5.55
C GLU A 78 -1.67 -26.79 4.34
N VAL A 79 -2.82 -26.11 4.45
CA VAL A 79 -3.35 -25.21 3.41
C VAL A 79 -2.34 -24.12 3.02
N ILE A 80 -1.61 -23.54 3.98
CA ILE A 80 -0.56 -22.56 3.69
C ILE A 80 0.61 -23.19 2.94
N THR A 81 0.99 -24.41 3.32
CA THR A 81 2.08 -25.15 2.65
C THR A 81 1.72 -25.47 1.20
N GLN A 82 0.48 -25.92 0.94
CA GLN A 82 -0.03 -26.17 -0.40
C GLN A 82 -0.08 -24.89 -1.23
N LEU A 83 -0.62 -23.80 -0.66
CA LEU A 83 -0.67 -22.51 -1.33
C LEU A 83 0.74 -22.02 -1.68
N GLU A 84 1.71 -21.98 -0.77
CA GLU A 84 3.07 -21.55 -1.10
C GLU A 84 3.73 -22.41 -2.20
N GLN A 85 3.51 -23.72 -2.17
CA GLN A 85 4.04 -24.64 -3.17
C GLN A 85 3.48 -24.31 -4.56
N GLU A 86 2.19 -24.05 -4.67
CA GLU A 86 1.57 -23.55 -5.90
C GLU A 86 2.11 -22.17 -6.33
N GLU A 87 2.62 -21.34 -5.40
CA GLU A 87 3.23 -20.02 -5.73
C GLU A 87 4.51 -20.25 -6.53
N GLN A 88 5.27 -21.23 -6.05
CA GLN A 88 6.53 -21.65 -6.64
C GLN A 88 6.29 -22.35 -7.99
N TRP A 89 5.24 -23.18 -8.12
CA TRP A 89 4.87 -23.81 -9.40
C TRP A 89 4.36 -22.80 -10.44
N MET A 90 3.64 -21.76 -10.02
CA MET A 90 3.22 -20.66 -10.88
C MET A 90 4.39 -19.76 -11.31
N MET A 91 5.44 -19.65 -10.49
CA MET A 91 6.71 -19.01 -10.88
C MET A 91 7.64 -19.91 -11.71
N GLY A 92 7.37 -21.22 -11.78
CA GLY A 92 8.26 -22.24 -12.36
C GLY A 92 7.95 -22.69 -13.80
N ARG A 93 6.82 -22.30 -14.41
CA ARG A 93 6.57 -22.61 -15.84
C ARG A 93 7.12 -21.53 -16.77
N VAL A 94 8.42 -21.61 -17.03
CA VAL A 94 8.96 -21.29 -18.36
C VAL A 94 9.29 -22.63 -19.01
N SER A 95 8.33 -23.21 -19.74
CA SER A 95 8.60 -24.32 -20.66
C SER A 95 8.51 -23.81 -22.11
N PRO A 96 9.27 -24.39 -23.06
CA PRO A 96 9.40 -23.87 -24.41
C PRO A 96 8.08 -23.93 -25.20
N PRO A 97 7.86 -23.06 -26.20
CA PRO A 97 6.60 -23.00 -26.92
C PRO A 97 6.53 -24.11 -27.98
N ASP A 98 5.65 -25.08 -27.77
CA ASP A 98 5.09 -25.85 -28.88
C ASP A 98 3.94 -25.05 -29.52
N THR A 99 4.09 -24.85 -30.81
CA THR A 99 3.32 -23.92 -31.64
C THR A 99 1.95 -24.50 -31.97
N HIS A 100 0.87 -23.77 -31.66
CA HIS A 100 -0.41 -23.86 -32.37
C HIS A 100 -1.03 -22.45 -32.47
N PRO A 101 -1.44 -22.00 -33.68
CA PRO A 101 -1.97 -20.66 -33.89
C PRO A 101 -3.49 -20.67 -33.82
N GLY A 102 -4.08 -20.01 -32.82
CA GLY A 102 -5.53 -19.80 -32.83
C GLY A 102 -6.19 -19.56 -31.48
N ASP A 103 -5.65 -18.67 -30.65
CA ASP A 103 -6.44 -17.74 -29.81
C ASP A 103 -5.46 -16.95 -28.93
N GLN A 104 -5.06 -15.77 -29.40
CA GLN A 104 -4.24 -14.84 -28.63
C GLN A 104 -5.05 -13.59 -28.34
N SER A 105 -6.04 -13.72 -27.47
CA SER A 105 -6.48 -12.57 -26.69
C SER A 105 -6.77 -13.05 -25.27
N HIS A 106 -6.19 -12.36 -24.28
CA HIS A 106 -6.49 -12.49 -22.85
C HIS A 106 -5.70 -13.51 -22.00
N ILE A 107 -4.38 -13.61 -22.18
CA ILE A 107 -3.49 -13.79 -21.01
C ILE A 107 -2.25 -12.89 -21.18
N MET A 108 -2.44 -11.57 -21.09
CA MET A 108 -1.31 -10.74 -20.65
C MET A 108 -1.11 -11.06 -19.18
N SER A 109 -0.14 -11.92 -18.87
CA SER A 109 0.31 -12.11 -17.50
C SER A 109 0.64 -10.73 -16.94
N VAL A 110 -0.05 -10.33 -15.88
CA VAL A 110 0.17 -9.03 -15.25
C VAL A 110 1.57 -9.07 -14.66
N VAL A 111 2.55 -8.54 -15.38
CA VAL A 111 3.93 -8.45 -14.90
C VAL A 111 3.93 -7.46 -13.74
N ARG A 112 3.90 -7.99 -12.52
CA ARG A 112 3.92 -7.18 -11.29
C ARG A 112 5.37 -6.84 -10.95
N SER A 113 5.63 -5.58 -10.62
CA SER A 113 6.91 -5.18 -10.06
C SER A 113 7.12 -5.85 -8.69
N SER A 114 8.32 -6.37 -8.43
CA SER A 114 8.72 -6.89 -7.10
C SER A 114 8.99 -5.79 -6.08
N VAL A 115 8.93 -4.52 -6.49
CA VAL A 115 9.20 -3.37 -5.63
C VAL A 115 7.97 -3.04 -4.79
N HIS A 116 8.14 -3.02 -3.47
CA HIS A 116 7.07 -2.64 -2.53
C HIS A 116 6.50 -1.23 -2.81
N ALA A 117 7.36 -0.30 -3.20
CA ALA A 117 6.97 1.06 -3.55
C ALA A 117 6.41 1.13 -5.00
N LYS A 118 5.15 0.72 -5.19
CA LYS A 118 4.49 0.68 -6.52
C LYS A 118 4.19 2.07 -7.09
N TRP A 119 3.66 2.95 -6.24
CA TRP A 119 3.37 4.34 -6.56
C TRP A 119 3.95 5.23 -5.47
N ILE A 120 4.73 6.22 -5.84
CA ILE A 120 5.33 7.16 -4.89
C ILE A 120 5.39 8.56 -5.49
N VAL A 121 5.04 9.55 -4.68
CA VAL A 121 5.18 10.97 -5.04
C VAL A 121 6.45 11.51 -4.39
N GLY A 122 7.17 12.35 -5.12
CA GLY A 122 8.36 12.97 -4.60
C GLY A 122 8.76 14.24 -5.33
N LYS A 123 9.74 14.94 -4.77
CA LYS A 123 10.31 16.17 -5.33
C LYS A 123 11.57 15.88 -6.12
N VAL A 124 11.68 16.37 -7.35
CA VAL A 124 12.89 16.24 -8.16
C VAL A 124 14.02 17.05 -7.53
N ILE A 125 15.13 16.39 -7.23
CA ILE A 125 16.35 17.00 -6.66
C ILE A 125 17.38 17.28 -7.74
N GLY A 126 17.43 16.45 -8.79
CA GLY A 126 18.46 16.56 -9.80
C GLY A 126 18.13 15.83 -11.09
N THR A 127 18.58 16.40 -12.19
CA THR A 127 18.35 15.95 -13.58
C THR A 127 19.66 15.87 -14.37
N ALA A 128 20.80 15.83 -13.68
CA ALA A 128 22.13 15.79 -14.31
C ALA A 128 22.38 14.50 -15.13
N MET A 129 21.61 13.44 -14.87
CA MET A 129 21.74 12.17 -15.56
C MET A 129 20.84 12.12 -16.80
N GLN A 130 21.36 11.59 -17.90
CA GLN A 130 20.58 11.44 -19.13
C GLN A 130 19.36 10.54 -18.90
N LYS A 131 18.19 11.04 -19.32
CA LYS A 131 16.89 10.35 -19.23
C LYS A 131 16.58 9.77 -17.83
N THR A 132 17.10 10.39 -16.78
CA THR A 132 16.97 9.91 -15.41
C THR A 132 16.82 11.07 -14.45
N ALA A 133 15.75 11.07 -13.66
CA ALA A 133 15.52 12.04 -12.61
C ALA A 133 15.85 11.45 -11.23
N LYS A 134 16.55 12.21 -10.40
CA LYS A 134 16.78 11.90 -8.98
C LYS A 134 15.69 12.56 -8.15
N VAL A 135 14.89 11.75 -7.46
CA VAL A 135 13.67 12.18 -6.77
C VAL A 135 13.77 11.92 -5.27
N ARG A 136 13.39 12.90 -4.44
CA ARG A 136 13.25 12.78 -2.99
C ARG A 136 11.81 12.40 -2.65
N VAL A 137 11.63 11.25 -2.02
CA VAL A 137 10.35 10.85 -1.45
C VAL A 137 10.43 11.03 0.06
N THR A 138 9.42 11.68 0.62
CA THR A 138 9.29 11.88 2.06
C THR A 138 8.13 11.04 2.57
N ARG A 139 8.34 10.30 3.66
CA ARG A 139 7.31 9.52 4.35
C ARG A 139 7.29 9.92 5.80
N LEU A 140 6.10 9.94 6.41
CA LEU A 140 5.98 10.12 7.84
C LEU A 140 6.36 8.82 8.55
N VAL A 141 7.22 8.93 9.55
CA VAL A 141 7.63 7.81 10.41
C VAL A 141 7.37 8.22 11.84
N LEU A 142 6.62 7.39 12.56
CA LEU A 142 6.33 7.58 13.98
C LEU A 142 7.60 7.29 14.78
N ASP A 143 8.01 8.25 15.61
CA ASP A 143 8.97 8.00 16.67
C ASP A 143 8.23 7.38 17.87
N PRO A 144 8.58 6.15 18.31
CA PRO A 144 7.82 5.43 19.33
C PRO A 144 7.98 6.01 20.74
N TYR A 145 9.03 6.79 21.00
CA TYR A 145 9.27 7.39 22.32
C TYR A 145 8.54 8.73 22.44
N LEU A 146 8.67 9.58 21.42
CA LEU A 146 8.04 10.91 21.38
C LEU A 146 6.57 10.87 20.93
N LEU A 147 6.11 9.72 20.42
CA LEU A 147 4.80 9.54 19.79
C LEU A 147 4.48 10.63 18.76
N LYS A 148 5.50 11.03 18.00
CA LYS A 148 5.44 12.12 17.02
C LYS A 148 5.91 11.63 15.66
N TYR A 149 5.21 12.04 14.61
CA TYR A 149 5.62 11.76 13.24
C TYR A 149 6.71 12.72 12.77
N PHE A 150 7.74 12.16 12.14
CA PHE A 150 8.80 12.92 11.50
C PHE A 150 8.96 12.55 10.04
N ASN A 151 9.38 13.53 9.25
CA ASN A 151 9.64 13.35 7.83
C ASN A 151 10.93 12.54 7.61
N LYS A 152 10.80 11.28 7.22
CA LYS A 152 11.91 10.44 6.75
C LYS A 152 12.00 10.52 5.23
N ARG A 153 13.15 10.94 4.72
CA ARG A 153 13.41 11.09 3.27
C ARG A 153 14.19 9.90 2.72
N LYS A 154 13.85 9.46 1.50
CA LYS A 154 14.58 8.47 0.71
C LYS A 154 14.68 8.94 -0.73
N THR A 155 15.83 8.71 -1.37
CA THR A 155 16.04 9.08 -2.77
C THR A 155 15.76 7.91 -3.69
N TYR A 156 15.07 8.18 -4.79
CA TYR A 156 14.75 7.23 -5.85
C TYR A 156 15.28 7.76 -7.19
N PHE A 157 15.64 6.84 -8.08
CA PHE A 157 15.96 7.18 -9.46
C PHE A 157 14.82 6.70 -10.36
N ALA A 158 14.31 7.63 -11.15
CA ALA A 158 13.23 7.38 -12.08
C ALA A 158 13.72 7.57 -13.51
N HIS A 159 13.31 6.68 -14.40
CA HIS A 159 13.50 6.89 -15.83
C HIS A 159 12.55 8.00 -16.32
N ASP A 160 13.12 9.02 -16.96
CA ASP A 160 12.38 10.08 -17.65
C ASP A 160 12.77 10.03 -19.13
N ALA A 161 11.89 9.50 -19.97
CA ALA A 161 12.18 9.29 -21.39
C ALA A 161 12.37 10.60 -22.16
N LEU A 162 11.59 11.64 -21.79
CA LEU A 162 11.51 12.92 -22.49
C LEU A 162 12.40 14.00 -21.85
N GLN A 163 12.98 13.75 -20.68
CA GLN A 163 13.76 14.73 -19.92
C GLN A 163 12.97 16.00 -19.61
N GLN A 164 11.68 15.83 -19.31
CA GLN A 164 10.75 16.92 -19.03
C GLN A 164 10.81 17.41 -17.57
N CYS A 165 11.40 16.64 -16.66
CA CYS A 165 11.53 17.03 -15.26
C CYS A 165 12.46 18.24 -15.08
N THR A 166 12.07 19.16 -14.21
CA THR A 166 12.92 20.24 -13.69
C THR A 166 13.17 20.08 -12.20
N ILE A 167 14.29 20.60 -11.71
CA ILE A 167 14.60 20.58 -10.29
C ILE A 167 13.52 21.35 -9.53
N GLY A 168 12.90 20.68 -8.56
CA GLY A 168 11.82 21.26 -7.77
C GLY A 168 10.42 20.75 -8.10
N ASP A 169 10.24 20.09 -9.25
CA ASP A 169 8.96 19.51 -9.65
C ASP A 169 8.48 18.46 -8.64
N ILE A 170 7.16 18.40 -8.45
CA ILE A 170 6.51 17.29 -7.74
C ILE A 170 6.05 16.29 -8.78
N VAL A 171 6.54 15.06 -8.68
CA VAL A 171 6.36 14.02 -9.68
C VAL A 171 5.77 12.76 -9.08
N LEU A 172 4.92 12.08 -9.84
CA LEU A 172 4.42 10.75 -9.53
C LEU A 172 5.29 9.71 -10.24
N LEU A 173 5.80 8.77 -9.46
CA LEU A 173 6.61 7.67 -9.96
C LEU A 173 5.84 6.36 -9.88
N LYS A 174 5.96 5.57 -10.95
CA LYS A 174 5.42 4.22 -11.05
C LYS A 174 6.55 3.20 -11.02
N ALA A 175 6.35 2.09 -10.31
CA ALA A 175 7.31 1.00 -10.30
C ALA A 175 7.32 0.27 -11.64
N LEU A 176 8.52 0.01 -12.15
CA LEU A 176 8.70 -0.77 -13.36
C LEU A 176 8.51 -2.26 -13.05
N PRO A 177 7.86 -3.04 -13.93
CA PRO A 177 7.77 -4.49 -13.79
C PRO A 177 9.16 -5.14 -13.72
N VAL A 178 10.08 -4.66 -14.55
CA VAL A 178 11.49 -5.06 -14.57
C VAL A 178 12.38 -3.84 -14.34
N PRO A 179 13.29 -3.87 -13.34
CA PRO A 179 14.26 -2.79 -13.13
C PRO A 179 15.14 -2.54 -14.35
N ARG A 180 15.35 -1.28 -14.76
CA ARG A 180 16.28 -0.97 -15.88
C ARG A 180 17.73 -1.11 -15.47
N THR A 181 18.03 -0.76 -14.23
CA THR A 181 19.36 -0.89 -13.61
C THR A 181 19.22 -1.21 -12.12
N LYS A 182 20.35 -1.43 -11.43
CA LYS A 182 20.37 -1.64 -9.97
C LYS A 182 19.59 -0.57 -9.19
N HIS A 183 19.67 0.68 -9.61
CA HIS A 183 19.07 1.83 -8.90
C HIS A 183 17.81 2.39 -9.57
N VAL A 184 17.64 2.18 -10.88
CA VAL A 184 16.47 2.67 -11.63
C VAL A 184 15.40 1.59 -11.66
N LYS A 185 14.48 1.67 -10.70
CA LYS A 185 13.36 0.74 -10.51
C LYS A 185 11.99 1.37 -10.80
N HIS A 186 11.99 2.66 -11.09
CA HIS A 186 10.79 3.47 -11.30
C HIS A 186 10.88 4.20 -12.63
N GLU A 187 9.72 4.53 -13.16
CA GLU A 187 9.54 5.45 -14.28
C GLU A 187 8.72 6.67 -13.83
N LEU A 188 8.95 7.78 -14.50
CA LEU A 188 8.11 8.96 -14.37
C LEU A 188 6.74 8.65 -14.99
N ALA A 189 5.68 8.68 -14.17
CA ALA A 189 4.31 8.55 -14.66
C ALA A 189 3.79 9.90 -15.16
N GLU A 190 3.89 10.93 -14.30
CA GLU A 190 3.44 12.28 -14.60
C GLU A 190 4.14 13.32 -13.70
N ILE A 191 4.15 14.57 -14.17
CA ILE A 191 4.53 15.72 -13.36
C ILE A 191 3.24 16.26 -12.73
N VAL A 192 3.08 16.04 -11.41
CA VAL A 192 1.89 16.47 -10.66
C VAL A 192 1.86 17.98 -10.51
N PHE A 193 3.01 18.57 -10.14
CA PHE A 193 3.16 20.03 -10.06
C PHE A 193 4.46 20.47 -10.68
N LYS A 194 4.36 21.24 -11.76
CA LYS A 194 5.51 21.85 -12.43
C LYS A 194 5.97 23.07 -11.64
N VAL A 195 7.27 23.13 -11.33
CA VAL A 195 7.81 24.29 -10.60
C VAL A 195 7.59 25.58 -11.42
N GLY A 196 7.02 26.61 -10.77
CA GLY A 196 6.72 27.90 -11.41
C GLY A 196 5.53 27.91 -12.37
N GLN A 197 4.92 26.76 -12.67
CA GLN A 197 3.77 26.64 -13.56
C GLN A 197 2.74 25.68 -12.97
N VAL A 198 2.38 25.92 -11.70
CA VAL A 198 1.41 25.10 -10.98
C VAL A 198 0.00 25.43 -11.49
N VAL A 199 -0.74 24.38 -11.84
CA VAL A 199 -2.16 24.46 -12.19
C VAL A 199 -2.92 23.85 -11.03
N ASP A 200 -3.92 24.58 -10.53
CA ASP A 200 -4.80 24.07 -9.49
C ASP A 200 -5.67 22.94 -10.05
N PRO A 201 -5.60 21.71 -9.50
CA PRO A 201 -6.37 20.58 -10.01
C PRO A 201 -7.89 20.75 -9.84
N VAL A 202 -8.35 21.65 -8.96
CA VAL A 202 -9.79 21.89 -8.75
C VAL A 202 -10.37 22.81 -9.82
N THR A 203 -9.67 23.90 -10.15
CA THR A 203 -10.18 24.93 -11.07
C THR A 203 -9.58 24.86 -12.48
N GLY A 204 -8.48 24.15 -12.66
CA GLY A 204 -7.72 24.12 -13.93
C GLY A 204 -6.96 25.41 -14.23
N LYS A 205 -6.97 26.40 -13.32
CA LYS A 205 -6.34 27.71 -13.51
C LYS A 205 -4.92 27.73 -12.95
N ARG A 206 -4.06 28.55 -13.55
CA ARG A 206 -2.68 28.73 -13.08
C ARG A 206 -2.66 29.51 -11.76
N CYS A 207 -1.84 29.06 -10.83
CA CYS A 207 -1.67 29.70 -9.53
C CYS A 207 -0.19 29.86 -9.16
N ALA A 208 0.07 30.92 -8.40
CA ALA A 208 1.36 31.21 -7.78
C ALA A 208 1.17 31.28 -6.26
N GLY A 209 1.54 30.20 -5.58
CA GLY A 209 1.27 30.05 -4.15
C GLY A 209 -0.24 29.97 -3.89
N THR A 210 -0.78 30.93 -3.15
CA THR A 210 -2.21 31.00 -2.79
C THR A 210 -3.03 31.91 -3.72
N THR A 211 -2.40 32.50 -4.74
CA THR A 211 -3.04 33.48 -5.63
C THR A 211 -3.19 32.91 -7.03
N TYR A 212 -4.37 33.03 -7.63
CA TYR A 212 -4.56 32.70 -9.04
C TYR A 212 -3.95 33.77 -9.95
N LEU A 213 -3.29 33.34 -11.01
CA LEU A 213 -2.76 34.24 -12.04
C LEU A 213 -3.86 34.72 -13.00
N GLU A 214 -4.91 33.93 -13.14
CA GLU A 214 -6.12 34.24 -13.92
C GLU A 214 -7.33 34.18 -12.98
N SER A 215 -8.19 35.20 -13.03
CA SER A 215 -9.39 35.25 -12.18
C SER A 215 -10.24 33.98 -12.40
N PRO A 216 -10.65 33.25 -11.35
CA PRO A 216 -11.61 32.16 -11.46
C PRO A 216 -12.94 32.56 -12.10
N VAL A 217 -13.27 33.84 -12.03
CA VAL A 217 -14.52 34.44 -12.52
C VAL A 217 -14.41 34.80 -14.00
N ASP A 218 -14.35 33.80 -14.86
CA ASP A 218 -14.61 33.94 -16.30
C ASP A 218 -15.59 32.85 -16.75
N LEU A 219 -16.70 32.75 -16.04
CA LEU A 219 -17.96 32.21 -16.57
C LEU A 219 -19.00 33.28 -16.25
N GLU A 220 -19.83 33.63 -17.23
CA GLU A 220 -20.81 34.73 -17.23
C GLU A 220 -20.34 36.08 -17.79
N THR A 221 -19.74 36.12 -19.00
CA THR A 221 -20.22 37.13 -19.95
C THR A 221 -21.55 36.65 -20.48
N THR A 222 -22.60 36.97 -19.72
CA THR A 222 -23.96 37.04 -20.22
C THR A 222 -23.97 37.82 -21.56
N PRO A 223 -24.87 37.50 -22.52
CA PRO A 223 -24.99 38.22 -23.80
C PRO A 223 -25.31 39.72 -23.67
N LEU A 224 -25.43 40.25 -22.45
CA LEU A 224 -25.79 41.62 -22.13
C LEU A 224 -24.62 42.60 -22.23
N ALA A 225 -23.36 42.15 -22.10
CA ALA A 225 -22.20 43.03 -22.21
C ALA A 225 -21.92 43.49 -23.67
N LYS A 226 -22.32 42.69 -24.67
CA LYS A 226 -22.13 43.03 -26.09
C LYS A 226 -23.03 44.17 -26.57
N ASN A 227 -24.17 44.40 -25.91
CA ASN A 227 -25.10 45.47 -26.30
C ASN A 227 -24.69 46.85 -25.77
N LEU A 228 -23.82 46.94 -24.77
CA LEU A 228 -23.35 48.22 -24.21
C LEU A 228 -22.21 48.84 -25.04
N GLU A 229 -21.42 48.03 -25.75
CA GLU A 229 -20.39 48.54 -26.67
C GLU A 229 -20.99 49.05 -27.99
N GLU A 230 -22.03 48.40 -28.54
CA GLU A 230 -22.69 48.87 -29.78
C GLU A 230 -23.44 50.21 -29.60
N LEU A 231 -24.02 50.46 -28.42
CA LEU A 231 -24.68 51.75 -28.11
C LEU A 231 -23.70 52.92 -27.97
N SER A 232 -22.44 52.65 -27.68
CA SER A 232 -21.41 53.69 -27.54
C SER A 232 -20.84 54.17 -28.89
N LEU A 233 -21.07 53.42 -29.97
CA LEU A 233 -20.54 53.72 -31.31
C LEU A 233 -21.56 54.41 -32.24
N SER A 234 -22.84 54.50 -31.87
CA SER A 234 -23.89 55.11 -32.69
C SER A 234 -24.21 56.58 -32.34
N THR A 235 -23.48 57.21 -31.42
CA THR A 235 -23.71 58.62 -31.00
C THR A 235 -22.77 59.62 -31.68
N THR A 236 -22.14 59.26 -32.80
CA THR A 236 -21.33 60.22 -33.57
C THR A 236 -21.54 60.02 -35.07
N GLN A 237 -22.63 60.58 -35.59
CA GLN A 237 -22.76 61.12 -36.94
C GLN A 237 -24.00 62.02 -37.04
#